data_AF-N6UL15-F1
#
_entry.id   AF-N6UL15-F1
#
_cell.length_a   1.000
_cell.length_b   1.000
_cell.length_c   1.000
_cell.angle_alpha   90.00
_cell.angle_beta   90.00
_cell.angle_gamma   90.00
#
_symmetry.space_group_name_H-M   'P 1'
#
loop_
_entity.id
_entity.type
_entity.pdbx_description
1 polymer ?
#
loop_
_entity_poly.entity_id
_entity_poly.type
_entity_poly.pdbx_seq_one_letter_code
_entity_poly.pdbx_strand_id
1 'polypeptide(L)'
;MFLISYLLYMIKTCTETAKLIITYLGGYQTVANIINRNVVVVRKWTYPVEKREGKGGIIPAKYQVMLLNYAKCNDIDLRPDDFFYPERLQNLMQQKEIPPSPEFVDGCAVSGAGYEQNDAQQY
;
A
#
# COMPACT_ATOMS: atom_id res chain seq x y z
N MET A 1 6.53 -29.58 -15.23
CA MET A 1 5.59 -29.04 -14.21
C MET A 1 5.91 -27.62 -13.75
N PHE A 2 7.18 -27.17 -13.69
CA PHE A 2 7.52 -25.81 -13.24
C PHE A 2 7.05 -24.68 -14.16
N LEU A 3 7.03 -24.89 -15.49
CA LEU A 3 6.68 -23.86 -16.46
C LEU A 3 5.22 -23.39 -16.35
N ILE A 4 4.29 -24.32 -16.13
CA ILE A 4 2.86 -24.02 -16.01
C ILE A 4 2.60 -23.26 -14.70
N SER A 5 3.23 -23.68 -13.59
CA SER A 5 3.13 -22.98 -12.31
C SER A 5 3.68 -21.56 -12.38
N TYR A 6 4.82 -21.34 -13.05
CA TYR A 6 5.41 -20.01 -13.22
C TYR A 6 4.54 -19.10 -14.10
N LEU A 7 3.98 -19.65 -15.18
CA LEU A 7 3.06 -18.92 -16.05
C LEU A 7 1.77 -18.53 -15.32
N LEU A 8 1.20 -19.45 -14.54
CA LEU A 8 0.00 -19.17 -13.73
C LEU A 8 0.28 -18.14 -12.63
N TYR A 9 1.47 -18.20 -12.03
CA TYR A 9 1.94 -17.23 -11.04
C TYR A 9 2.04 -15.84 -11.67
N MET A 10 2.70 -15.72 -12.84
CA MET A 10 2.83 -14.47 -13.59
C MET A 10 1.48 -13.89 -14.04
N ILE A 11 0.52 -14.74 -14.45
CA ILE A 11 -0.82 -14.27 -14.82
C ILE A 11 -1.57 -13.71 -13.59
N LYS A 12 -1.47 -14.38 -12.43
CA LYS A 12 -2.13 -13.95 -11.18
C LYS A 12 -1.53 -12.68 -10.58
N THR A 13 -0.21 -12.51 -10.62
CA THR A 13 0.44 -11.31 -10.06
C THR A 13 0.17 -10.07 -10.90
N CYS A 14 0.17 -10.19 -12.24
CA CYS A 14 -0.14 -9.08 -13.14
C CYS A 14 -1.50 -8.44 -12.86
N THR A 15 -2.54 -9.22 -12.56
CA THR A 15 -3.90 -8.68 -12.33
C THR A 15 -4.00 -7.70 -11.16
N GLU A 16 -3.09 -7.77 -10.20
CA GLU A 16 -3.10 -6.95 -9.00
C GLU A 16 -2.05 -5.83 -9.00
N THR A 17 -1.03 -5.88 -9.88
CA THR A 17 0.06 -4.88 -9.92
C THR A 17 -0.44 -3.46 -10.16
N ALA A 18 -1.29 -3.24 -11.17
CA ALA A 18 -1.86 -1.91 -11.39
C ALA A 18 -2.64 -1.40 -10.18
N LYS A 19 -3.43 -2.26 -9.52
CA LYS A 19 -4.19 -1.88 -8.32
C LYS A 19 -3.25 -1.46 -7.19
N LEU A 20 -2.17 -2.22 -6.96
CA LEU A 20 -1.19 -1.91 -5.92
C LEU A 20 -0.54 -0.53 -6.16
N ILE A 21 -0.03 -0.29 -7.36
CA ILE A 21 0.61 1.00 -7.71
C ILE A 21 -0.39 2.15 -7.60
N ILE A 22 -1.64 1.95 -8.05
CA ILE A 22 -2.68 2.95 -7.93
C ILE A 22 -2.96 3.27 -6.47
N THR A 23 -3.09 2.27 -5.60
CA THR A 23 -3.31 2.47 -4.17
C THR A 23 -2.13 3.18 -3.51
N TYR A 24 -0.91 2.75 -3.82
CA TYR A 24 0.32 3.34 -3.29
C TYR A 24 0.46 4.82 -3.63
N LEU A 25 0.06 5.22 -4.84
CA LEU A 25 0.06 6.61 -5.29
C LEU A 25 -1.15 7.44 -4.83
N GLY A 26 -1.98 6.92 -3.93
CA GLY A 26 -3.11 7.65 -3.36
C GLY A 26 -4.43 7.50 -4.14
N GLY A 27 -4.56 6.46 -4.95
CA GLY A 27 -5.82 6.02 -5.54
C GLY A 27 -6.07 6.48 -6.98
N TYR A 28 -7.19 6.00 -7.54
CA TYR A 28 -7.52 6.16 -8.96
C TYR A 28 -7.57 7.62 -9.42
N GLN A 29 -8.14 8.52 -8.60
CA GLN A 29 -8.30 9.93 -8.97
C GLN A 29 -6.94 10.65 -9.02
N THR A 30 -6.07 10.39 -8.04
CA THR A 30 -4.71 10.95 -8.00
C THR A 30 -3.92 10.52 -9.22
N VAL A 31 -3.91 9.23 -9.53
CA VAL A 31 -3.24 8.69 -10.73
C VAL A 31 -3.80 9.29 -12.02
N ALA A 32 -5.13 9.45 -12.12
CA ALA A 32 -5.77 10.08 -13.26
C ALA A 32 -5.33 11.53 -13.46
N ASN A 33 -5.18 12.29 -12.36
CA ASN A 33 -4.69 13.66 -12.38
C ASN A 33 -3.21 13.71 -12.81
N ILE A 34 -2.35 12.82 -12.28
CA ILE A 34 -0.92 12.74 -12.63
C ILE A 34 -0.73 12.55 -14.14
N ILE A 35 -1.51 11.65 -14.74
CA ILE A 35 -1.38 11.33 -16.18
C ILE A 35 -2.23 12.23 -17.08
N ASN A 36 -2.98 13.18 -16.49
CA ASN A 36 -3.94 14.03 -17.18
C ASN A 36 -4.92 13.23 -18.06
N ARG A 37 -5.63 12.26 -17.48
CA ARG A 37 -6.67 11.47 -18.17
C ARG A 37 -7.87 11.25 -17.28
N ASN A 38 -8.97 10.79 -17.89
CA ASN A 38 -10.16 10.41 -17.15
C ASN A 38 -9.89 9.15 -16.28
N VAL A 39 -10.44 9.14 -15.07
CA VAL A 39 -10.33 8.03 -14.10
C VAL A 39 -10.77 6.68 -14.66
N VAL A 40 -11.70 6.66 -15.61
CA VAL A 40 -12.15 5.44 -16.32
C VAL A 40 -10.99 4.77 -17.06
N VAL A 41 -10.04 5.53 -17.60
CA VAL A 41 -8.84 4.98 -18.26
C VAL A 41 -7.98 4.22 -17.26
N VAL A 42 -7.79 4.79 -16.07
CA VAL A 42 -7.01 4.16 -14.99
C VAL A 42 -7.71 2.90 -14.48
N ARG A 43 -9.05 2.93 -14.32
CA ARG A 43 -9.83 1.74 -13.95
C ARG A 43 -9.70 0.60 -14.95
N LYS A 44 -9.57 0.89 -16.25
CA LYS A 44 -9.37 -0.14 -17.28
C LYS A 44 -8.05 -0.89 -17.13
N TRP A 45 -7.04 -0.29 -16.49
CA TRP A 45 -5.78 -0.99 -16.25
C TRP A 45 -5.97 -2.17 -15.31
N THR A 46 -6.89 -2.07 -14.33
CA THR A 46 -7.16 -3.11 -13.34
C THR A 46 -8.18 -4.14 -13.82
N TYR A 47 -8.75 -3.95 -15.01
CA TYR A 47 -9.68 -4.90 -15.60
C TYR A 47 -8.94 -6.07 -16.25
N PRO A 48 -9.53 -7.27 -16.20
CA PRO A 48 -8.97 -8.45 -16.86
C PRO A 48 -9.02 -8.27 -18.39
N VAL A 49 -8.16 -8.98 -19.12
CA VAL A 49 -7.92 -8.76 -20.56
C VAL A 49 -9.16 -9.09 -21.41
N GLU A 50 -10.02 -10.00 -20.91
CA GLU A 50 -11.26 -10.43 -21.56
C GLU A 50 -12.30 -9.30 -21.58
N LYS A 51 -12.19 -8.32 -20.68
CA LYS A 51 -13.08 -7.16 -20.64
C LYS A 51 -12.65 -6.13 -21.69
N ARG A 52 -13.61 -5.45 -22.31
CA ARG A 52 -13.35 -4.40 -23.32
C ARG A 52 -12.31 -3.40 -22.81
N GLU A 53 -11.20 -3.31 -23.54
CA GLU A 53 -10.05 -2.42 -23.27
C GLU A 53 -9.33 -2.67 -21.93
N GLY A 54 -9.57 -3.82 -21.29
CA GLY A 54 -8.84 -4.25 -20.10
C GLY A 54 -7.36 -4.48 -20.39
N LYS A 55 -6.51 -4.27 -19.39
CA LYS A 55 -5.05 -4.43 -19.51
C LYS A 55 -4.48 -5.57 -18.66
N GLY A 56 -5.34 -6.34 -17.98
CA GLY A 56 -4.91 -7.47 -17.18
C GLY A 56 -4.07 -7.07 -15.96
N GLY A 57 -4.29 -5.87 -15.43
CA GLY A 57 -3.51 -5.30 -14.33
C GLY A 57 -2.15 -4.71 -14.74
N ILE A 58 -1.91 -4.52 -16.05
CA ILE A 58 -0.71 -3.88 -16.57
C ILE A 58 -0.95 -2.39 -16.81
N ILE A 59 -0.06 -1.55 -16.27
CA ILE A 59 -0.02 -0.11 -16.59
C ILE A 59 0.73 0.08 -17.91
N PRO A 60 0.15 0.73 -18.95
CA PRO A 60 0.86 0.95 -20.20
C PRO A 60 2.15 1.76 -20.05
N ALA A 61 3.22 1.38 -20.76
CA ALA A 61 4.58 1.96 -20.63
C ALA A 61 4.62 3.50 -20.64
N LYS A 62 3.85 4.14 -21.53
CA LYS A 62 3.79 5.62 -21.61
C LYS A 62 3.36 6.27 -20.28
N TYR A 63 2.51 5.60 -19.51
CA TYR A 63 2.05 6.09 -18.22
C TYR A 63 3.01 5.71 -17.10
N GLN A 64 3.71 4.58 -17.20
CA GLN A 64 4.75 4.20 -16.22
C GLN A 64 5.81 5.31 -16.08
N VAL A 65 6.30 5.84 -17.21
CA VAL A 65 7.27 6.95 -17.22
C VAL A 65 6.72 8.20 -16.51
N MET A 66 5.46 8.56 -16.76
CA MET A 66 4.82 9.71 -16.11
C MET A 66 4.72 9.52 -14.58
N LEU A 67 4.34 8.33 -14.13
CA LEU A 67 4.20 8.02 -12.71
C LEU A 67 5.56 8.00 -12.00
N LEU A 68 6.60 7.46 -12.64
CA LEU A 68 7.97 7.48 -12.10
C LEU A 68 8.51 8.90 -11.98
N ASN A 69 8.28 9.76 -12.98
CA ASN A 69 8.68 11.16 -12.91
C ASN A 69 7.94 11.90 -11.78
N TYR A 70 6.63 11.68 -11.65
CA TYR A 70 5.86 12.23 -10.54
C TYR A 70 6.40 11.77 -9.19
N ALA A 71 6.67 10.47 -9.04
CA ALA A 71 7.20 9.91 -7.79
C ALA A 71 8.54 10.55 -7.41
N LYS A 72 9.44 10.70 -8.38
CA LYS A 72 10.73 11.37 -8.19
C LYS A 72 10.58 12.83 -7.76
N CYS A 73 9.62 13.57 -8.33
CA CYS A 73 9.39 14.97 -7.99
C CYS A 73 8.70 15.19 -6.63
N ASN A 74 8.11 14.15 -6.05
CA ASN A 74 7.35 14.21 -4.79
C ASN A 74 7.96 13.32 -3.70
N ASP A 75 9.21 12.90 -3.84
CA ASP A 75 9.94 12.06 -2.89
C ASP A 75 9.22 10.75 -2.51
N ILE A 76 8.55 10.12 -3.50
CA ILE A 76 7.89 8.82 -3.36
C ILE A 76 8.84 7.72 -3.86
N ASP A 77 9.11 6.70 -3.04
CA ASP A 77 9.96 5.53 -3.41
C ASP A 77 9.21 4.52 -4.30
N LEU A 78 8.77 4.97 -5.47
CA LEU A 78 8.28 4.11 -6.54
C LEU A 78 9.40 3.82 -7.54
N ARG A 79 9.67 2.52 -7.78
CA ARG A 79 10.75 2.04 -8.64
C ARG A 79 10.22 1.43 -9.92
N PRO A 80 11.01 1.42 -11.01
CA PRO A 80 10.63 0.74 -12.25
C PRO A 80 10.31 -0.75 -12.04
N ASP A 81 11.04 -1.41 -11.14
CA ASP A 81 10.84 -2.83 -10.84
C ASP A 81 9.46 -3.14 -10.26
N ASP A 82 8.82 -2.19 -9.55
CA ASP A 82 7.52 -2.41 -8.92
C ASP A 82 6.38 -2.61 -9.94
N PHE A 83 6.60 -2.22 -11.20
CA PHE A 83 5.66 -2.46 -12.30
C PHE A 83 5.65 -3.92 -12.78
N PHE A 84 6.64 -4.71 -12.37
CA PHE A 84 6.81 -6.12 -12.76
C PHE A 84 6.83 -7.04 -11.53
N TYR A 85 7.43 -6.58 -10.43
CA TYR A 85 7.67 -7.33 -9.20
C TYR A 85 7.08 -6.55 -8.01
N PRO A 86 5.77 -6.71 -7.74
CA PRO A 86 5.05 -5.90 -6.75
C PRO A 86 5.40 -6.23 -5.30
N GLU A 87 6.15 -7.31 -5.03
CA GLU A 87 6.38 -7.85 -3.69
C GLU A 87 7.06 -6.82 -2.78
N ARG A 88 8.05 -6.09 -3.32
CA ARG A 88 8.74 -5.02 -2.59
C ARG A 88 7.77 -3.92 -2.16
N LEU A 89 6.96 -3.44 -3.10
CA LEU A 89 6.02 -2.36 -2.87
C LEU A 89 4.89 -2.79 -1.90
N GLN A 90 4.44 -4.04 -2.02
CA GLN A 90 3.46 -4.63 -1.11
C GLN A 90 3.98 -4.69 0.33
N ASN A 91 5.23 -5.14 0.53
CA ASN A 91 5.85 -5.18 1.85
C ASN A 91 5.98 -3.78 2.47
N LEU A 92 6.33 -2.76 1.67
CA LEU A 92 6.38 -1.38 2.14
C LEU A 92 5.03 -0.87 2.62
N MET A 93 3.95 -1.19 1.90
CA MET A 93 2.59 -0.82 2.31
C MET A 93 2.18 -1.50 3.62
N GLN A 94 2.50 -2.77 3.79
CA GLN A 94 2.20 -3.51 5.02
C GLN A 94 2.95 -2.95 6.23
N GLN A 95 4.23 -2.59 6.07
CA GLN A 95 5.01 -1.98 7.16
C GLN A 95 4.44 -0.64 7.63
N LYS A 96 3.81 0.14 6.74
CA LYS A 96 3.17 1.41 7.07
C LYS A 96 1.85 1.23 7.86
N GLU A 97 1.20 0.07 7.75
CA GLU A 97 -0.06 -0.23 8.41
C GLU A 97 0.13 -0.91 9.78
N ILE A 98 1.33 -1.39 10.10
CA ILE A 98 1.66 -1.88 11.44
C ILE A 98 1.80 -0.64 12.34
N PRO A 99 0.96 -0.44 13.37
CA PRO A 99 1.19 0.62 14.34
C PRO A 99 2.58 0.39 14.96
N PRO A 100 3.34 1.45 15.30
CA PRO A 100 4.53 1.26 16.11
C PRO A 100 4.09 0.46 17.34
N SER A 101 4.62 -0.75 17.48
CA SER A 101 4.35 -1.61 18.63
C SER A 101 4.53 -0.77 19.88
N PRO A 102 3.71 -0.96 20.94
CA PRO A 102 3.88 -0.20 22.17
C PRO A 102 5.32 -0.46 22.61
N GLU A 103 6.14 0.59 22.60
CA GLU A 103 7.41 0.57 23.30
C GLU A 103 7.09 0.02 24.69
N PHE A 104 7.66 -1.13 25.03
CA PHE A 104 7.60 -1.64 26.38
C PHE A 104 8.25 -0.57 27.24
N VAL A 105 7.42 0.29 27.82
CA VAL A 105 7.85 1.21 28.86
C VAL A 105 8.28 0.32 30.01
N ASP A 106 9.59 0.16 30.17
CA ASP A 106 10.18 -0.51 31.31
C ASP A 106 9.57 0.11 32.57
N GLY A 107 8.82 -0.71 33.29
CA GLY A 107 8.12 -0.33 34.51
C GLY A 107 9.13 0.19 35.52
N CYS A 108 9.15 1.51 35.70
CA CYS A 108 9.80 2.12 36.85
C CYS A 108 9.00 1.71 38.09
N ALA A 109 9.50 0.71 38.81
CA ALA A 109 9.03 0.36 40.13
C ALA A 109 9.30 1.54 41.07
N VAL A 110 8.24 2.24 41.50
CA VAL A 110 8.27 3.05 42.71
C VAL A 110 7.16 2.58 43.63
N SER A 111 7.62 2.06 44.77
CA SER A 111 6.91 1.49 45.88
C SER A 111 6.07 2.53 46.64
N GLY A 112 4.88 2.11 47.08
CA GLY A 112 4.38 2.31 48.44
C GLY A 112 3.85 3.69 48.85
N ALA A 113 2.54 3.74 49.14
CA ALA A 113 2.03 4.30 50.40
C ALA A 113 0.56 3.83 50.57
N GLY A 114 0.27 3.20 51.71
CA GLY A 114 -1.07 2.72 52.06
C GLY A 114 -2.03 3.86 52.34
N TYR A 115 -3.31 3.63 52.08
CA TYR A 115 -4.37 4.48 52.58
C TYR A 115 -4.89 3.88 53.89
N GLU A 116 -4.67 4.61 54.99
CA GLU A 116 -5.31 4.35 56.27
C GLU A 116 -6.79 4.73 56.19
N GLN A 117 -7.63 3.79 56.63
CA GLN A 117 -9.05 3.96 56.87
C GLN A 117 -9.23 4.68 58.20
N ASN A 118 -9.78 5.89 58.20
CA ASN A 118 -10.22 6.55 59.43
C ASN A 118 -11.68 7.00 59.29
N ASP A 119 -12.53 6.35 60.07
CA ASP A 119 -13.85 6.79 60.48
C ASP A 119 -13.77 8.14 61.22
N ALA A 120 -14.67 9.08 60.91
CA ALA A 120 -15.18 10.02 61.90
C ALA A 120 -16.50 10.67 61.44
N GLN A 121 -17.48 10.62 62.33
CA GLN A 121 -18.82 11.20 62.25
C GLN A 121 -18.83 12.72 62.62
N GLN A 122 -20.01 13.33 62.40
CA GLN A 122 -20.55 14.60 62.95
C GLN A 122 -20.05 15.88 62.25
N TYR A 123 -20.93 16.81 61.85
CA TYR A 123 -22.12 17.36 62.53
C TYR A 123 -23.33 17.53 61.62
#